data_AF-A0A7Y5E134-F1
#
_entry.id   AF-A0A7Y5E134-F1
#
_cell.length_a   1.000
_cell.length_b   1.000
_cell.length_c   1.000
_cell.angle_alpha   90.00
_cell.angle_beta   90.00
_cell.angle_gamma   90.00
#
_symmetry.space_group_name_H-M   'P 1'
#
loop_
_entity.id
_entity.type
_entity.pdbx_description
1 polymer ?
#
loop_
_entity_poly.entity_id
_entity_poly.type
_entity_poly.pdbx_seq_one_letter_code
_entity_poly.pdbx_strand_id
1 'polypeptide(L)'
;MCSASTLRRARRAGWYLALSLLVAAPLWSARYPPFSDFTEHAAVSAALAHFNDPAWRVRELFTFAPWATPYWLYDLVVALVARATGDAVVAHKLVLTLSCAALPWSTAGFLRALGRHPGLAVLACSLFWSRALQYGLLPFVASIPVLFWALGLYVRVLRQPPTATVRARAARVVGALLVSCVLPFLHIATFAVFWVTAAGYGLLWRRRPVPGRWSRAMRVDRVLPLASGLVVIAYAAVAWRDGLDHELRFRGFGRTLASIPRWSFDVWHRREEAIFAAIYWAGCLGVFWSGRSRQVRLLLVRAWPLFAAILVLVVLPFQLGAVIALNVRLAPIVGIMVLPLLRLRKSWWARASAIAGVVGTVGQAWVAHCATVDAQASLGDFQRIIAAVPPGSRIFYLPLETRASGFFPWVRMAAAIRAEKGGISQFSFTQLPHWPLQNRVAPPKAPPASLAAADMKCWFDAATDGAFYDVLLVRGAYDPFRGTSDTVRHPMADQFELTVVAPPFYLWERRRPPGALPLRALPQPNLLPAPCRAWGTTE
;
A
#
# COMPACT_ATOMS: atom_id res chain seq x y z
N MET A 1 -5.06 -43.21 12.74
CA MET A 1 -4.72 -42.32 13.88
C MET A 1 -3.80 -41.20 13.40
N CYS A 2 -4.19 -39.93 13.57
CA CYS A 2 -3.37 -38.80 13.12
C CYS A 2 -2.22 -38.55 14.12
N SER A 3 -0.97 -38.45 13.67
CA SER A 3 0.15 -38.22 14.59
C SER A 3 -0.01 -36.91 15.37
N ALA A 4 0.46 -36.85 16.63
CA ALA A 4 0.47 -35.63 17.43
C ALA A 4 1.17 -34.43 16.74
N SER A 5 2.09 -34.71 15.80
CA SER A 5 2.75 -33.68 14.99
C SER A 5 1.81 -33.02 13.97
N THR A 6 0.86 -33.79 13.42
CA THR A 6 -0.11 -33.34 12.42
C THR A 6 -1.17 -32.47 13.11
N LEU A 7 -1.69 -32.92 14.26
CA LEU A 7 -2.63 -32.14 15.08
C LEU A 7 -2.03 -30.79 15.51
N ARG A 8 -0.76 -30.75 15.94
CA ARG A 8 -0.08 -29.47 16.26
C ARG A 8 0.15 -28.56 15.05
N ARG A 9 0.24 -29.11 13.83
CA ARG A 9 0.34 -28.31 12.60
C ARG A 9 -1.03 -27.74 12.22
N ALA A 10 -2.06 -28.56 12.24
CA ALA A 10 -3.44 -28.15 11.96
C ALA A 10 -3.91 -27.06 12.94
N ARG A 11 -3.71 -27.24 14.25
CA ARG A 11 -4.05 -26.22 15.26
C ARG A 11 -3.35 -24.89 15.01
N ARG A 12 -2.07 -24.90 14.62
CA ARG A 12 -1.32 -23.67 14.30
C ARG A 12 -1.81 -23.00 13.02
N ALA A 13 -2.10 -23.78 11.99
CA ALA A 13 -2.71 -23.26 10.77
C ALA A 13 -4.06 -22.59 11.05
N GLY A 14 -4.90 -23.23 11.87
CA GLY A 14 -6.16 -22.66 12.34
C GLY A 14 -5.98 -21.33 13.07
N TRP A 15 -5.00 -21.23 13.99
CA TRP A 15 -4.68 -19.97 14.67
C TRP A 15 -4.21 -18.86 13.73
N TYR A 16 -3.34 -19.18 12.76
CA TYR A 16 -2.91 -18.19 11.77
C TYR A 16 -4.09 -17.67 10.96
N LEU A 17 -4.96 -18.57 10.50
CA LEU A 17 -6.14 -18.19 9.73
C LEU A 17 -7.10 -17.33 10.57
N ALA A 18 -7.46 -17.80 11.77
CA ALA A 18 -8.39 -17.09 12.64
C ALA A 18 -7.91 -15.67 12.99
N LEU A 19 -6.64 -15.53 13.38
CA LEU A 19 -6.09 -14.22 13.70
C LEU A 19 -5.98 -13.33 12.45
N SER A 20 -5.57 -13.86 11.31
CA SER A 20 -5.51 -13.10 10.07
C SER A 20 -6.90 -12.61 9.62
N LEU A 21 -7.94 -13.44 9.75
CA LEU A 21 -9.31 -13.02 9.45
C LEU A 21 -9.78 -11.91 10.40
N LEU A 22 -9.50 -12.04 11.70
CA LEU A 22 -9.80 -11.00 12.69
C LEU A 22 -9.06 -9.69 12.40
N VAL A 23 -7.79 -9.78 12.00
CA VAL A 23 -6.97 -8.60 11.64
C VAL A 23 -7.39 -7.99 10.31
N ALA A 24 -7.89 -8.79 9.36
CA ALA A 24 -8.38 -8.31 8.07
C ALA A 24 -9.83 -7.77 8.14
N ALA A 25 -10.61 -8.14 9.14
CA ALA A 25 -12.02 -7.74 9.30
C ALA A 25 -12.26 -6.21 9.16
N PRO A 26 -11.41 -5.31 9.67
CA PRO A 26 -11.61 -3.87 9.50
C PRO A 26 -11.62 -3.41 8.03
N LEU A 27 -10.94 -4.10 7.11
CA LEU A 27 -10.97 -3.79 5.67
C LEU A 27 -12.40 -3.84 5.09
N TRP A 28 -13.28 -4.63 5.73
CA TRP A 28 -14.65 -4.86 5.32
C TRP A 28 -15.66 -4.00 6.09
N SER A 29 -15.20 -3.19 7.05
CA SER A 29 -16.06 -2.35 7.89
C SER A 29 -16.47 -1.02 7.23
N ALA A 30 -15.91 -0.71 6.07
CA ALA A 30 -16.26 0.44 5.24
C ALA A 30 -16.40 0.00 3.78
N ARG A 31 -17.17 0.74 2.97
CA ARG A 31 -17.17 0.57 1.51
C ARG A 31 -15.80 0.96 0.97
N TYR A 32 -15.31 2.14 1.31
CA TYR A 32 -13.97 2.60 0.94
C TYR A 32 -13.10 2.69 2.19
N PRO A 33 -12.13 1.77 2.39
CA PRO A 33 -11.17 1.88 3.47
C PRO A 33 -10.54 3.28 3.49
N PRO A 34 -10.36 3.90 4.67
CA PRO A 34 -9.93 5.30 4.79
C PRO A 34 -8.43 5.46 4.56
N PHE A 35 -7.94 4.97 3.43
CA PHE A 35 -6.56 5.09 3.01
C PHE A 35 -6.46 6.16 1.93
N SER A 36 -5.41 6.98 1.96
CA SER A 36 -5.29 8.15 1.06
C SER A 36 -5.35 7.77 -0.42
N ASP A 37 -4.63 6.71 -0.77
CA ASP A 37 -4.42 6.33 -2.17
C ASP A 37 -5.27 5.13 -2.63
N PHE A 38 -6.13 4.59 -1.75
CA PHE A 38 -6.90 3.38 -2.08
C PHE A 38 -7.86 3.58 -3.25
N THR A 39 -8.53 4.73 -3.33
CA THR A 39 -9.47 5.02 -4.42
C THR A 39 -8.76 5.19 -5.76
N GLU A 40 -7.53 5.70 -5.78
CA GLU A 40 -6.72 5.74 -7.01
C GLU A 40 -6.35 4.34 -7.50
N HIS A 41 -5.91 3.47 -6.59
CA HIS A 41 -5.65 2.07 -6.90
C HIS A 41 -6.89 1.36 -7.47
N ALA A 42 -8.04 1.56 -6.83
CA ALA A 42 -9.30 1.01 -7.30
C ALA A 42 -9.63 1.50 -8.70
N ALA A 43 -9.39 2.77 -8.99
CA ALA A 43 -9.66 3.33 -10.30
C ALA A 43 -8.70 2.85 -11.39
N VAL A 44 -7.41 2.72 -11.09
CA VAL A 44 -6.43 2.13 -12.02
C VAL A 44 -6.80 0.67 -12.32
N SER A 45 -7.12 -0.11 -11.28
CA SER A 45 -7.49 -1.52 -11.44
C SER A 45 -8.82 -1.69 -12.18
N ALA A 46 -9.80 -0.81 -11.95
CA ALA A 46 -11.05 -0.79 -12.70
C ALA A 46 -10.82 -0.47 -14.18
N ALA A 47 -10.01 0.55 -14.47
CA ALA A 47 -9.64 0.89 -15.85
C ALA A 47 -8.94 -0.29 -16.55
N LEU A 48 -8.03 -1.00 -15.87
CA LEU A 48 -7.39 -2.21 -16.41
C LEU A 48 -8.40 -3.36 -16.61
N ALA A 49 -9.35 -3.55 -15.69
CA ALA A 49 -10.38 -4.58 -15.80
C ALA A 49 -11.33 -4.34 -16.98
N HIS A 50 -11.63 -3.07 -17.24
CA HIS A 50 -12.51 -2.60 -18.32
C HIS A 50 -11.73 -2.03 -19.52
N PHE A 51 -10.46 -2.44 -19.69
CA PHE A 51 -9.59 -1.82 -20.69
C PHE A 51 -10.13 -1.91 -22.11
N ASN A 52 -10.89 -2.97 -22.44
CA ASN A 52 -11.50 -3.17 -23.76
C ASN A 52 -13.00 -2.87 -23.80
N ASP A 53 -13.57 -2.33 -22.71
CA ASP A 53 -14.99 -2.02 -22.62
C ASP A 53 -15.24 -0.58 -23.15
N PRO A 54 -15.95 -0.41 -24.28
CA PRO A 54 -16.19 0.91 -24.85
C PRO A 54 -17.03 1.79 -23.92
N ALA A 55 -17.87 1.23 -23.05
CA ALA A 55 -18.68 2.01 -22.11
C ALA A 55 -17.83 2.77 -21.08
N TRP A 56 -16.62 2.28 -20.79
CA TRP A 56 -15.69 2.89 -19.84
C TRP A 56 -14.70 3.86 -20.49
N ARG A 57 -14.63 3.87 -21.84
CA ARG A 57 -13.77 4.74 -22.65
C ARG A 57 -12.27 4.68 -22.28
N VAL A 58 -11.82 3.58 -21.66
CA VAL A 58 -10.45 3.49 -21.14
C VAL A 58 -9.40 3.65 -22.24
N ARG A 59 -9.59 3.04 -23.42
CA ARG A 59 -8.62 3.14 -24.53
C ARG A 59 -8.58 4.52 -25.17
N GLU A 60 -9.62 5.32 -25.02
CA GLU A 60 -9.64 6.71 -25.50
C GLU A 60 -8.82 7.58 -24.54
N LEU A 61 -9.01 7.36 -23.24
CA LEU A 61 -8.48 8.22 -22.19
C LEU A 61 -7.07 7.85 -21.75
N PHE A 62 -6.70 6.56 -21.85
CA PHE A 62 -5.47 6.02 -21.27
C PHE A 62 -4.72 5.05 -22.19
N THR A 63 -3.45 4.87 -21.89
CA THR A 63 -2.59 3.84 -22.46
C THR A 63 -1.95 3.01 -21.35
N PHE A 64 -1.85 1.69 -21.56
CA PHE A 64 -1.14 0.81 -20.65
C PHE A 64 0.33 0.78 -21.03
N ALA A 65 1.19 1.27 -20.15
CA ALA A 65 2.63 1.37 -20.30
C ALA A 65 3.33 0.50 -19.24
N PRO A 66 3.28 -0.84 -19.36
CA PRO A 66 3.89 -1.77 -18.40
C PRO A 66 5.42 -1.66 -18.36
N TRP A 67 6.01 -0.96 -19.32
CA TRP A 67 7.45 -0.68 -19.39
C TRP A 67 7.83 0.65 -18.75
N ALA A 68 6.88 1.55 -18.47
CA ALA A 68 7.20 2.83 -17.81
C ALA A 68 7.56 2.62 -16.32
N THR A 69 7.11 1.51 -15.73
CA THR A 69 7.26 1.29 -14.30
C THR A 69 7.19 -0.18 -13.93
N PRO A 70 7.99 -0.65 -12.96
CA PRO A 70 7.85 -2.02 -12.50
C PRO A 70 6.56 -2.23 -11.69
N TYR A 71 5.88 -1.17 -11.20
CA TYR A 71 4.76 -1.29 -10.24
C TYR A 71 3.39 -1.67 -10.87
N TRP A 72 3.36 -2.56 -11.86
CA TRP A 72 2.11 -2.94 -12.54
C TRP A 72 1.45 -4.21 -12.00
N LEU A 73 2.19 -5.11 -11.37
CA LEU A 73 1.69 -6.45 -11.08
C LEU A 73 0.55 -6.45 -10.05
N TYR A 74 0.62 -5.57 -9.05
CA TYR A 74 -0.42 -5.49 -8.03
C TYR A 74 -1.78 -5.09 -8.65
N ASP A 75 -1.83 -3.98 -9.38
CA ASP A 75 -3.08 -3.50 -9.98
C ASP A 75 -3.56 -4.43 -11.10
N LEU A 76 -2.67 -5.12 -11.82
CA LEU A 76 -3.07 -6.16 -12.77
C LEU A 76 -3.75 -7.35 -12.08
N VAL A 77 -3.16 -7.85 -10.98
CA VAL A 77 -3.78 -8.96 -10.21
C VAL A 77 -5.14 -8.53 -9.67
N VAL A 78 -5.24 -7.30 -9.14
CA VAL A 78 -6.52 -6.79 -8.67
C VAL A 78 -7.51 -6.63 -9.81
N ALA A 79 -7.10 -6.13 -10.98
CA ALA A 79 -7.97 -6.02 -12.15
C ALA A 79 -8.54 -7.39 -12.58
N LEU A 80 -7.73 -8.45 -12.54
CA LEU A 80 -8.20 -9.81 -12.82
C LEU A 80 -9.25 -10.28 -11.80
N VAL A 81 -9.05 -9.97 -10.52
CA VAL A 81 -10.04 -10.27 -9.46
C VAL A 81 -11.29 -9.39 -9.63
N ALA A 82 -11.14 -8.13 -10.02
CA ALA A 82 -12.22 -7.19 -10.27
C ALA A 82 -13.13 -7.66 -11.41
N ARG A 83 -12.55 -8.28 -12.46
CA ARG A 83 -13.34 -8.92 -13.52
C ARG A 83 -14.20 -10.07 -13.01
N ALA A 84 -13.75 -10.78 -11.98
CA ALA A 84 -14.51 -11.88 -11.38
C ALA A 84 -15.56 -11.38 -10.37
N THR A 85 -15.28 -10.29 -9.64
CA THR A 85 -16.19 -9.73 -8.62
C THR A 85 -17.15 -8.67 -9.17
N GLY A 86 -16.87 -8.11 -10.35
CA GLY A 86 -17.56 -6.93 -10.90
C GLY A 86 -17.23 -5.63 -10.17
N ASP A 87 -16.25 -5.62 -9.27
CA ASP A 87 -16.03 -4.51 -8.34
C ASP A 87 -14.55 -4.44 -7.91
N ALA A 88 -13.87 -3.36 -8.32
CA ALA A 88 -12.46 -3.13 -8.02
C ALA A 88 -12.18 -2.84 -6.54
N VAL A 89 -13.13 -2.24 -5.82
CA VAL A 89 -13.01 -1.97 -4.38
C VAL A 89 -13.04 -3.28 -3.60
N VAL A 90 -13.99 -4.15 -3.94
CA VAL A 90 -14.07 -5.51 -3.36
C VAL A 90 -12.83 -6.32 -3.71
N ALA A 91 -12.36 -6.24 -4.95
CA ALA A 91 -11.16 -6.94 -5.40
C ALA A 91 -9.90 -6.52 -4.60
N HIS A 92 -9.69 -5.23 -4.34
CA HIS A 92 -8.59 -4.79 -3.49
C HIS A 92 -8.72 -5.33 -2.06
N LYS A 93 -9.91 -5.31 -1.46
CA LYS A 93 -10.11 -5.86 -0.11
C LYS A 93 -9.81 -7.35 -0.04
N LEU A 94 -10.17 -8.12 -1.08
CA LEU A 94 -9.83 -9.54 -1.18
C LEU A 94 -8.32 -9.75 -1.27
N VAL A 95 -7.62 -9.01 -2.12
CA VAL A 95 -6.15 -9.10 -2.27
C VAL A 95 -5.43 -8.67 -0.99
N LEU A 96 -5.91 -7.63 -0.31
CA LEU A 96 -5.37 -7.18 0.98
C LEU A 96 -5.66 -8.18 2.11
N THR A 97 -6.85 -8.79 2.12
CA THR A 97 -7.19 -9.87 3.06
C THR A 97 -6.28 -11.07 2.85
N LEU A 98 -6.03 -11.46 1.59
CA LEU A 98 -5.08 -12.51 1.25
C LEU A 98 -3.65 -12.14 1.68
N SER A 99 -3.24 -10.88 1.49
CA SER A 99 -1.93 -10.39 1.93
C SER A 99 -1.78 -10.45 3.46
N CYS A 100 -2.82 -10.06 4.20
CA CYS A 100 -2.91 -10.18 5.66
C CYS A 100 -2.82 -11.64 6.11
N ALA A 101 -3.52 -12.55 5.43
CA ALA A 101 -3.46 -13.99 5.67
C ALA A 101 -2.09 -14.59 5.33
N ALA A 102 -1.48 -14.17 4.23
CA ALA A 102 -0.19 -14.69 3.79
C ALA A 102 0.96 -14.27 4.71
N LEU A 103 0.85 -13.13 5.40
CA LEU A 103 1.91 -12.56 6.22
C LEU A 103 2.41 -13.46 7.36
N PRO A 104 1.57 -13.99 8.28
CA PRO A 104 2.05 -14.92 9.30
C PRO A 104 2.51 -16.25 8.69
N TRP A 105 1.94 -16.69 7.57
CA TRP A 105 2.34 -17.95 6.93
C TRP A 105 3.73 -17.88 6.30
N SER A 106 4.00 -16.82 5.54
CA SER A 106 5.30 -16.58 4.91
C SER A 106 6.38 -16.32 5.97
N THR A 107 6.06 -15.53 6.99
CA THR A 107 6.93 -15.27 8.15
C THR A 107 7.23 -16.56 8.92
N ALA A 108 6.23 -17.41 9.17
CA ALA A 108 6.43 -18.73 9.78
C ALA A 108 7.33 -19.62 8.92
N GLY A 109 7.18 -19.56 7.59
CA GLY A 109 8.01 -20.24 6.62
C GLY A 109 9.48 -19.81 6.70
N PHE A 110 9.72 -18.50 6.78
CA PHE A 110 11.05 -17.89 6.95
C PHE A 110 11.68 -18.23 8.30
N LEU A 111 10.95 -18.03 9.40
CA LEU A 111 11.38 -18.39 10.75
C LEU A 111 11.77 -19.87 10.83
N ARG A 112 10.93 -20.78 10.29
CA ARG A 112 11.24 -22.20 10.22
C ARG A 112 12.51 -22.48 9.42
N ALA A 113 12.71 -21.79 8.31
CA ALA A 113 13.93 -21.91 7.51
C ALA A 113 15.19 -21.48 8.29
N LEU A 114 15.07 -20.55 9.24
CA LEU A 114 16.14 -20.15 10.19
C LEU A 114 16.21 -21.00 11.47
N GLY A 115 15.42 -22.08 11.56
CA GLY A 115 15.33 -22.92 12.76
C GLY A 115 14.74 -22.16 13.96
N ARG A 116 13.79 -21.27 13.72
CA ARG A 116 12.98 -20.59 14.75
C ARG A 116 11.63 -21.25 14.95
N HIS A 117 11.03 -20.97 16.11
CA HIS A 117 9.67 -21.39 16.39
C HIS A 117 8.69 -20.61 15.50
N PRO A 118 7.92 -21.28 14.62
CA PRO A 118 7.04 -20.61 13.67
C PRO A 118 5.87 -19.88 14.35
N GLY A 119 5.52 -20.22 15.60
CA GLY A 119 4.46 -19.53 16.33
C GLY A 119 4.71 -18.04 16.58
N LEU A 120 5.97 -17.58 16.51
CA LEU A 120 6.31 -16.15 16.58
C LEU A 120 5.72 -15.34 15.42
N ALA A 121 5.39 -15.99 14.30
CA ALA A 121 4.88 -15.32 13.11
C ALA A 121 3.52 -14.64 13.32
N VAL A 122 2.76 -15.06 14.35
CA VAL A 122 1.51 -14.40 14.78
C VAL A 122 1.75 -12.92 15.08
N LEU A 123 2.92 -12.56 15.62
CA LEU A 123 3.27 -11.18 15.94
C LEU A 123 3.44 -10.30 14.71
N ALA A 124 3.71 -10.88 13.53
CA ALA A 124 3.79 -10.12 12.29
C ALA A 124 2.42 -9.52 11.89
N CYS A 125 1.30 -10.10 12.35
CA CYS A 125 -0.03 -9.61 12.02
C CYS A 125 -0.28 -8.18 12.52
N SER A 126 0.29 -7.78 13.67
CA SER A 126 0.15 -6.41 14.18
C SER A 126 0.71 -5.35 13.23
N LEU A 127 1.70 -5.74 12.42
CA LEU A 127 2.40 -4.84 11.51
C LEU A 127 1.69 -4.72 10.14
N PHE A 128 0.55 -5.40 9.96
CA PHE A 128 -0.31 -5.23 8.80
C PHE A 128 -0.95 -3.83 8.81
N TRP A 129 -1.56 -3.45 9.94
CA TRP A 129 -2.07 -2.10 10.18
C TRP A 129 -0.90 -1.16 10.46
N SER A 130 -0.31 -0.66 9.38
CA SER A 130 0.84 0.25 9.40
C SER A 130 0.50 1.53 8.67
N ARG A 131 1.32 2.56 8.88
CA ARG A 131 1.17 3.83 8.16
C ARG A 131 1.36 3.65 6.65
N ALA A 132 2.14 2.67 6.21
CA ALA A 132 2.26 2.34 4.79
C ALA A 132 0.92 1.87 4.18
N LEU A 133 0.15 1.04 4.90
CA LEU A 133 -1.20 0.65 4.48
C LEU A 133 -2.15 1.86 4.48
N GLN A 134 -2.07 2.69 5.52
CA GLN A 134 -2.91 3.87 5.66
C GLN A 134 -2.69 4.88 4.53
N TYR A 135 -1.44 5.15 4.15
CA TYR A 135 -1.14 5.97 2.96
C TYR A 135 -1.66 5.35 1.66
N GLY A 136 -2.04 4.07 1.66
CA GLY A 136 -2.48 3.35 0.47
C GLY A 136 -1.31 2.85 -0.37
N LEU A 137 -0.15 2.55 0.23
CA LEU A 137 0.98 1.91 -0.45
C LEU A 137 0.70 0.41 -0.67
N LEU A 138 -0.40 0.10 -1.38
CA LEU A 138 -0.93 -1.26 -1.45
C LEU A 138 0.02 -2.28 -2.12
N PRO A 139 0.71 -1.96 -3.23
CA PRO A 139 1.70 -2.86 -3.83
C PRO A 139 2.85 -3.17 -2.86
N PHE A 140 3.27 -2.17 -2.07
CA PHE A 140 4.26 -2.36 -1.01
C PHE A 140 3.76 -3.36 0.04
N VAL A 141 2.57 -3.14 0.61
CA VAL A 141 2.00 -4.00 1.65
C VAL A 141 1.82 -5.44 1.14
N ALA A 142 1.30 -5.61 -0.07
CA ALA A 142 1.13 -6.92 -0.71
C ALA A 142 2.47 -7.63 -0.98
N SER A 143 3.55 -6.88 -1.19
CA SER A 143 4.89 -7.45 -1.42
C SER A 143 5.57 -7.97 -0.15
N ILE A 144 5.17 -7.53 1.05
CA ILE A 144 5.76 -7.96 2.33
C ILE A 144 5.66 -9.49 2.53
N PRO A 145 4.48 -10.15 2.42
CA PRO A 145 4.41 -11.60 2.55
C PRO A 145 5.25 -12.32 1.48
N VAL A 146 5.32 -11.79 0.25
CA VAL A 146 6.14 -12.34 -0.84
C VAL A 146 7.64 -12.25 -0.50
N LEU A 147 8.09 -11.15 0.10
CA LEU A 147 9.46 -10.96 0.57
C LEU A 147 9.86 -12.06 1.58
N PHE A 148 9.03 -12.28 2.59
CA PHE A 148 9.33 -13.31 3.60
C PHE A 148 9.26 -14.72 3.02
N TRP A 149 8.38 -14.96 2.05
CA TRP A 149 8.34 -16.24 1.36
C TRP A 149 9.61 -16.46 0.53
N ALA A 150 10.04 -15.46 -0.25
CA ALA A 150 11.28 -15.48 -1.04
C ALA A 150 12.50 -15.75 -0.15
N LEU A 151 12.63 -15.02 0.97
CA LEU A 151 13.72 -15.24 1.94
C LEU A 151 13.67 -16.64 2.56
N GLY A 152 12.47 -17.14 2.89
CA GLY A 152 12.30 -18.49 3.40
C GLY A 152 12.70 -19.57 2.40
N LEU A 153 12.38 -19.39 1.11
CA LEU A 153 12.82 -20.29 0.04
C LEU A 153 14.33 -20.22 -0.16
N TYR A 154 14.90 -19.01 -0.18
CA TYR A 154 16.34 -18.81 -0.34
C TYR A 154 17.14 -19.45 0.80
N VAL A 155 16.74 -19.27 2.06
CA VAL A 155 17.39 -19.95 3.19
C VAL A 155 17.26 -21.48 3.07
N ARG A 156 16.15 -22.01 2.54
CA ARG A 156 16.03 -23.45 2.27
C ARG A 156 16.99 -23.91 1.18
N VAL A 157 17.25 -23.11 0.14
CA VAL A 157 18.31 -23.35 -0.85
C VAL A 157 19.67 -23.44 -0.14
N LEU A 158 19.99 -22.46 0.70
CA LEU A 158 21.24 -22.42 1.46
C LEU A 158 21.39 -23.57 2.48
N ARG A 159 20.30 -24.23 2.89
CA ARG A 159 20.30 -25.34 3.85
C ARG A 159 20.14 -26.73 3.23
N GLN A 160 20.00 -26.85 1.91
CA GLN A 160 19.81 -28.15 1.26
C GLN A 160 20.94 -29.15 1.58
N PRO A 161 20.65 -30.39 1.98
CA PRO A 161 21.69 -31.37 2.24
C PRO A 161 22.47 -31.70 0.95
N PRO A 162 23.75 -32.09 1.06
CA PRO A 162 24.54 -32.56 -0.08
C PRO A 162 23.88 -33.74 -0.82
N THR A 163 23.14 -34.57 -0.09
CA THR A 163 22.45 -35.78 -0.57
C THR A 163 21.14 -35.53 -1.31
N ALA A 164 20.66 -34.28 -1.41
CA ALA A 164 19.47 -33.98 -2.18
C ALA A 164 19.69 -34.26 -3.68
N THR A 165 18.70 -34.88 -4.33
CA THR A 165 18.76 -35.12 -5.79
C THR A 165 18.90 -33.80 -6.56
N VAL A 166 19.56 -33.86 -7.72
CA VAL A 166 19.76 -32.69 -8.60
C VAL A 166 18.43 -32.02 -8.94
N ARG A 167 17.40 -32.82 -9.26
CA ARG A 167 16.03 -32.33 -9.56
C ARG A 167 15.42 -31.58 -8.38
N ALA A 168 15.50 -32.11 -7.16
CA ALA A 168 14.96 -31.45 -5.97
C ALA A 168 15.73 -30.16 -5.62
N ARG A 169 17.03 -30.11 -5.91
CA ARG A 169 17.83 -28.89 -5.78
C ARG A 169 17.42 -27.84 -6.80
N ALA A 170 17.36 -28.21 -8.08
CA ALA A 170 16.96 -27.34 -9.18
C ALA A 170 15.56 -26.76 -8.95
N ALA A 171 14.58 -27.59 -8.60
CA ALA A 171 13.21 -27.13 -8.34
C ALA A 171 13.13 -26.05 -7.23
N ARG A 172 13.93 -26.19 -6.17
CA ARG A 172 13.98 -25.19 -5.09
C ARG A 172 14.68 -23.90 -5.51
N VAL A 173 15.75 -24.00 -6.30
CA VAL A 173 16.48 -22.84 -6.85
C VAL A 173 15.56 -22.06 -7.79
N VAL A 174 14.92 -22.76 -8.74
CA VAL A 174 13.95 -22.17 -9.68
C VAL A 174 12.79 -21.55 -8.92
N GLY A 175 12.20 -22.26 -7.95
CA GLY A 175 11.13 -21.71 -7.13
C GLY A 175 11.54 -20.43 -6.36
N ALA A 176 12.74 -20.39 -5.81
CA ALA A 176 13.26 -19.20 -5.14
C ALA A 176 13.50 -18.05 -6.14
N LEU A 177 14.05 -18.34 -7.33
CA LEU A 177 14.28 -17.36 -8.39
C LEU A 177 12.95 -16.74 -8.85
N LEU A 178 11.97 -17.57 -9.21
CA LEU A 178 10.67 -17.12 -9.70
C LEU A 178 9.99 -16.19 -8.71
N VAL A 179 9.95 -16.57 -7.43
CA VAL A 179 9.34 -15.72 -6.39
C VAL A 179 10.15 -14.43 -6.17
N SER A 180 11.49 -14.47 -6.25
CA SER A 180 12.30 -13.24 -6.16
C SER A 180 12.12 -12.29 -7.35
N CYS A 181 11.89 -12.81 -8.56
CA CYS A 181 11.65 -12.00 -9.75
C CYS A 181 10.28 -11.31 -9.72
N VAL A 182 9.32 -11.79 -8.93
CA VAL A 182 8.01 -11.14 -8.72
C VAL A 182 8.12 -9.88 -7.87
N LEU A 183 9.04 -9.84 -6.90
CA LEU A 183 9.18 -8.71 -5.96
C LEU A 183 9.34 -7.34 -6.62
N PRO A 184 10.23 -7.11 -7.60
CA PRO A 184 10.37 -5.79 -8.20
C PRO A 184 9.08 -5.33 -8.87
N PHE A 185 8.30 -6.25 -9.43
CA PHE A 185 7.02 -5.93 -10.08
C PHE A 185 5.88 -5.61 -9.11
N LEU A 186 6.02 -6.04 -7.85
CA LEU A 186 5.15 -5.58 -6.77
C LEU A 186 5.68 -4.27 -6.17
N HIS A 187 6.92 -4.27 -5.68
CA HIS A 187 7.53 -3.09 -5.11
C HIS A 187 9.07 -3.18 -5.02
N ILE A 188 9.79 -2.19 -5.58
CA ILE A 188 11.26 -2.17 -5.59
C ILE A 188 11.90 -2.16 -4.19
N ALA A 189 11.28 -1.46 -3.22
CA ALA A 189 11.86 -1.36 -1.87
C ALA A 189 11.92 -2.71 -1.14
N THR A 190 10.93 -3.59 -1.33
CA THR A 190 10.97 -4.94 -0.74
C THR A 190 11.91 -5.85 -1.50
N PHE A 191 12.04 -5.67 -2.82
CA PHE A 191 13.10 -6.30 -3.60
C PHE A 191 14.49 -5.90 -3.09
N ALA A 192 14.74 -4.62 -2.80
CA ALA A 192 16.02 -4.16 -2.26
C ALA A 192 16.34 -4.82 -0.90
N VAL A 193 15.35 -4.91 0.01
CA VAL A 193 15.52 -5.64 1.28
C VAL A 193 15.82 -7.13 1.04
N PHE A 194 15.10 -7.78 0.12
CA PHE A 194 15.37 -9.17 -0.27
C PHE A 194 16.82 -9.31 -0.74
N TRP A 195 17.24 -8.47 -1.68
CA TRP A 195 18.52 -8.57 -2.35
C TRP A 195 19.69 -8.39 -1.38
N VAL A 196 19.67 -7.35 -0.54
CA VAL A 196 20.69 -7.11 0.49
C VAL A 196 20.71 -8.24 1.53
N THR A 197 19.53 -8.71 1.96
CA THR A 197 19.44 -9.82 2.92
C THR A 197 20.00 -11.11 2.33
N ALA A 198 19.62 -11.43 1.09
CA ALA A 198 20.03 -12.65 0.39
C ALA A 198 21.53 -12.64 0.03
N ALA A 199 22.07 -11.49 -0.38
CA ALA A 199 23.50 -11.31 -0.62
C ALA A 199 24.32 -11.57 0.64
N GLY A 200 23.97 -10.93 1.77
CA GLY A 200 24.70 -11.17 3.01
C GLY A 200 24.50 -12.57 3.57
N TYR A 201 23.36 -13.22 3.36
CA TYR A 201 23.23 -14.65 3.60
C TYR A 201 24.16 -15.49 2.73
N GLY A 202 24.32 -15.18 1.44
CA GLY A 202 25.30 -15.87 0.57
C GLY A 202 26.73 -15.77 1.10
N LEU A 203 27.08 -14.65 1.75
CA LEU A 203 28.39 -14.39 2.35
C LEU A 203 28.57 -15.07 3.73
N LEU A 204 27.59 -14.90 4.63
CA LEU A 204 27.63 -15.40 6.01
C LEU A 204 27.45 -16.91 6.10
N TRP A 205 26.69 -17.50 5.16
CA TRP A 205 26.35 -18.92 5.14
C TRP A 205 27.47 -19.76 4.49
N ARG A 206 28.66 -19.74 5.08
CA ARG A 206 29.80 -20.57 4.64
C ARG A 206 29.55 -22.06 4.90
N ARG A 207 29.38 -22.83 3.82
CA ARG A 207 29.53 -24.29 3.83
C ARG A 207 31.02 -24.66 3.78
N ARG A 208 31.40 -25.79 4.40
CA ARG A 208 32.71 -26.39 4.14
C ARG A 208 32.77 -26.72 2.65
N PRO A 209 33.85 -26.35 1.93
CA PRO A 209 33.99 -26.73 0.53
C PRO A 209 33.94 -28.25 0.42
N VAL A 210 33.06 -28.76 -0.42
CA VAL A 210 33.08 -30.19 -0.78
C VAL A 210 34.08 -30.33 -1.93
N PRO A 211 35.16 -31.11 -1.78
CA PRO A 211 36.12 -31.34 -2.87
C PRO A 211 35.43 -31.98 -4.09
N GLY A 212 35.75 -31.51 -5.30
CA GLY A 212 35.27 -32.11 -6.57
C GLY A 212 34.69 -31.11 -7.57
N ARG A 213 34.44 -31.56 -8.82
CA ARG A 213 33.87 -30.75 -9.94
C ARG A 213 32.54 -30.06 -9.57
N TRP A 214 31.81 -30.60 -8.60
CA TRP A 214 30.56 -30.05 -8.09
C TRP A 214 30.72 -28.80 -7.21
N SER A 215 31.95 -28.44 -6.80
CA SER A 215 32.26 -27.19 -6.09
C SER A 215 31.98 -25.93 -6.94
N ARG A 216 32.00 -26.03 -8.28
CA ARG A 216 31.56 -24.95 -9.18
C ARG A 216 30.03 -24.82 -9.22
N ALA A 217 29.29 -25.93 -9.19
CA ALA A 217 27.83 -25.92 -9.06
C ALA A 217 27.35 -25.39 -7.69
N MET A 218 28.20 -25.46 -6.66
CA MET A 218 27.99 -24.82 -5.34
C MET A 218 28.18 -23.29 -5.33
N ARG A 219 28.26 -22.62 -6.50
CA ARG A 219 28.17 -21.16 -6.60
C ARG A 219 26.79 -20.67 -7.03
N VAL A 220 25.92 -21.54 -7.55
CA VAL A 220 24.59 -21.15 -8.06
C VAL A 220 23.69 -20.59 -6.96
N ASP A 221 23.85 -21.06 -5.71
CA ASP A 221 23.17 -20.54 -4.52
C ASP A 221 23.59 -19.10 -4.17
N ARG A 222 24.83 -18.71 -4.46
CA ARG A 222 25.32 -17.32 -4.31
C ARG A 222 25.00 -16.42 -5.51
N VAL A 223 24.73 -17.01 -6.67
CA VAL A 223 24.39 -16.29 -7.91
C VAL A 223 22.90 -15.97 -7.98
N LEU A 224 22.03 -16.66 -7.23
CA LEU A 224 20.58 -16.40 -7.24
C LEU A 224 20.20 -14.93 -7.00
N PRO A 225 20.73 -14.24 -5.97
CA PRO A 225 20.40 -12.83 -5.75
C PRO A 225 20.89 -11.96 -6.92
N LEU A 226 22.06 -12.28 -7.48
CA LEU A 226 22.60 -11.58 -8.65
C LEU A 226 21.69 -11.75 -9.87
N ALA A 227 21.20 -12.97 -10.13
CA ALA A 227 20.29 -13.26 -11.25
C ALA A 227 18.97 -12.46 -11.14
N SER A 228 18.37 -12.40 -9.95
CA SER A 228 17.18 -11.55 -9.74
C SER A 228 17.48 -10.05 -9.86
N GLY A 229 18.70 -9.62 -9.50
CA GLY A 229 19.18 -8.25 -9.69
C GLY A 229 19.33 -7.87 -11.15
N LEU A 230 19.82 -8.80 -11.99
CA LEU A 230 19.93 -8.59 -13.43
C LEU A 230 18.57 -8.36 -14.10
N VAL A 231 17.50 -9.01 -13.64
CA VAL A 231 16.14 -8.75 -14.14
C VAL A 231 15.74 -7.30 -13.90
N VAL A 232 16.02 -6.77 -12.70
CA VAL A 232 15.72 -5.37 -12.37
C VAL A 232 16.58 -4.41 -13.15
N ILE A 233 17.89 -4.69 -13.31
CA ILE A 233 18.79 -3.84 -14.10
C ILE A 233 18.35 -3.83 -15.57
N ALA A 234 18.04 -4.99 -16.14
CA ALA A 234 17.55 -5.10 -17.51
C ALA A 234 16.23 -4.36 -17.70
N TYR A 235 15.30 -4.52 -16.73
CA TYR A 235 14.05 -3.79 -16.73
C TYR A 235 14.28 -2.27 -16.66
N ALA A 236 15.10 -1.81 -15.70
CA ALA A 236 15.46 -0.40 -15.52
C ALA A 236 16.09 0.21 -16.76
N ALA A 237 16.97 -0.52 -17.45
CA ALA A 237 17.64 -0.07 -18.68
C ALA A 237 16.65 0.19 -19.84
N VAL A 238 15.50 -0.49 -19.84
CA VAL A 238 14.42 -0.29 -20.81
C VAL A 238 13.42 0.74 -20.32
N ALA A 239 13.09 0.71 -19.02
CA ALA A 239 11.97 1.42 -18.42
C ALA A 239 12.24 2.89 -18.07
N TRP A 240 13.47 3.23 -17.66
CA TRP A 240 13.81 4.56 -17.15
C TRP A 240 14.53 5.45 -18.16
N ARG A 241 14.22 5.33 -19.46
CA ARG A 241 14.81 6.21 -20.47
C ARG A 241 14.33 7.67 -20.36
N ASP A 242 13.13 7.89 -19.83
CA ASP A 242 12.52 9.22 -19.74
C ASP A 242 12.13 9.58 -18.30
N GLY A 243 12.81 10.58 -17.73
CA GLY A 243 12.28 11.50 -16.72
C GLY A 243 11.78 10.95 -15.38
N LEU A 244 12.69 10.78 -14.42
CA LEU A 244 12.37 11.11 -13.04
C LEU A 244 13.05 12.43 -12.73
N ASP A 245 12.30 13.48 -12.38
CA ASP A 245 12.92 14.64 -11.73
C ASP A 245 13.65 14.16 -10.49
N HIS A 246 14.98 14.26 -10.53
CA HIS A 246 15.88 13.55 -9.63
C HIS A 246 16.03 14.21 -8.26
N GLU A 247 15.02 14.94 -7.79
CA GLU A 247 15.11 15.56 -6.46
C GLU A 247 15.10 14.46 -5.39
N LEU A 248 16.29 14.16 -4.90
CA LEU A 248 16.56 13.23 -3.81
C LEU A 248 16.54 14.02 -2.51
N ARG A 249 15.52 13.78 -1.67
CA ARG A 249 15.51 14.33 -0.31
C ARG A 249 15.75 13.21 0.69
N PHE A 250 16.87 13.32 1.40
CA PHE A 250 17.20 12.45 2.51
C PHE A 250 16.66 13.05 3.82
N ARG A 251 16.31 12.16 4.74
CA ARG A 251 15.98 12.53 6.11
C ARG A 251 17.13 12.08 7.02
N GLY A 252 17.56 12.94 7.94
CA GLY A 252 18.66 12.63 8.85
C GLY A 252 18.43 11.31 9.60
N PHE A 253 19.51 10.54 9.82
CA PHE A 253 19.48 9.19 10.39
C PHE A 253 18.60 9.08 11.66
N GLY A 254 18.79 9.96 12.64
CA GLY A 254 18.01 9.97 13.87
C GLY A 254 16.51 10.17 13.64
N ARG A 255 16.13 11.09 12.74
CA ARG A 255 14.72 11.32 12.37
C ARG A 255 14.12 10.13 11.62
N THR A 256 14.91 9.43 10.80
CA THR A 256 14.50 8.22 10.10
C THR A 256 14.25 7.08 11.09
N LEU A 257 15.15 6.84 12.05
CA LEU A 257 14.92 5.83 13.10
C LEU A 257 13.75 6.17 14.02
N ALA A 258 13.62 7.44 14.43
CA ALA A 258 12.49 7.91 15.24
C ALA A 258 11.13 7.76 14.54
N SER A 259 11.11 7.57 13.22
CA SER A 259 9.88 7.33 12.47
C SER A 259 9.39 5.89 12.55
N ILE A 260 10.23 4.91 12.94
CA ILE A 260 9.86 3.49 12.93
C ILE A 260 8.62 3.21 13.81
N PRO A 261 8.54 3.67 15.08
CA PRO A 261 7.33 3.48 15.88
C PRO A 261 6.12 4.13 15.22
N ARG A 262 6.29 5.35 14.70
CA ARG A 262 5.20 6.11 14.06
C ARG A 262 4.67 5.48 12.79
N TRP A 263 5.52 4.79 12.04
CA TRP A 263 5.15 4.12 10.79
C TRP A 263 4.65 2.70 10.99
N SER A 264 4.87 2.13 12.18
CA SER A 264 4.48 0.76 12.51
C SER A 264 3.23 0.68 13.38
N PHE A 265 2.98 1.65 14.27
CA PHE A 265 1.98 1.54 15.34
C PHE A 265 1.24 2.84 15.71
N ASP A 266 1.53 3.98 15.06
CA ASP A 266 0.81 5.25 15.25
C ASP A 266 0.15 5.64 13.92
N VAL A 267 -0.85 4.86 13.57
CA VAL A 267 -1.61 4.91 12.33
C VAL A 267 -2.82 5.81 12.52
N TRP A 268 -3.64 5.55 13.53
CA TRP A 268 -4.93 6.21 13.72
C TRP A 268 -4.87 7.39 14.67
N HIS A 269 -3.73 7.65 15.31
CA HIS A 269 -3.52 8.73 16.30
C HIS A 269 -4.52 8.66 17.46
N ARG A 270 -4.89 7.44 17.85
CA ARG A 270 -5.81 7.17 18.95
C ARG A 270 -5.06 6.73 20.20
N ARG A 271 -5.56 7.10 21.39
CA ARG A 271 -4.94 6.72 22.66
C ARG A 271 -4.88 5.20 22.83
N GLU A 272 -5.93 4.52 22.41
CA GLU A 272 -6.08 3.06 22.46
C GLU A 272 -4.99 2.36 21.63
N GLU A 273 -4.61 2.97 20.51
CA GLU A 273 -3.56 2.47 19.63
C GLU A 273 -2.21 2.43 20.36
N ALA A 274 -1.86 3.51 21.07
CA ALA A 274 -0.63 3.59 21.84
C ALA A 274 -0.59 2.54 22.95
N ILE A 275 -1.73 2.28 23.61
CA ILE A 275 -1.86 1.25 24.65
C ILE A 275 -1.58 -0.14 24.06
N PHE A 276 -2.26 -0.52 22.98
CA PHE A 276 -2.08 -1.83 22.37
C PHE A 276 -0.70 -2.01 21.73
N ALA A 277 -0.11 -0.94 21.20
CA ALA A 277 1.28 -0.93 20.73
C ALA A 277 2.27 -1.18 21.88
N ALA A 278 2.06 -0.54 23.04
CA ALA A 278 2.89 -0.75 24.22
C ALA A 278 2.78 -2.19 24.74
N ILE A 279 1.56 -2.75 24.79
CA ILE A 279 1.32 -4.16 25.16
C ILE A 279 2.05 -5.10 24.18
N TYR A 280 1.97 -4.84 22.88
CA TYR A 280 2.66 -5.62 21.85
C TYR A 280 4.19 -5.60 22.04
N TRP A 281 4.78 -4.42 22.24
CA TRP A 281 6.22 -4.29 22.43
C TRP A 281 6.70 -4.89 23.75
N ALA A 282 5.93 -4.73 24.83
CA ALA A 282 6.20 -5.41 26.10
C ALA A 282 6.19 -6.93 25.94
N GLY A 283 5.26 -7.47 25.14
CA GLY A 283 5.25 -8.87 24.74
C GLY A 283 6.51 -9.29 23.98
N CYS A 284 6.92 -8.51 22.97
CA CYS A 284 8.14 -8.78 22.20
C CYS A 284 9.40 -8.75 23.08
N LEU A 285 9.51 -7.76 23.97
CA LEU A 285 10.60 -7.64 24.93
C LEU A 285 10.60 -8.82 25.90
N GLY A 286 9.47 -9.17 26.50
CA GLY A 286 9.37 -10.33 27.40
C GLY A 286 9.83 -11.63 26.73
N VAL A 287 9.47 -11.84 25.46
CA VAL A 287 9.97 -12.98 24.68
C VAL A 287 11.48 -12.89 24.44
N PHE A 288 12.01 -11.72 24.09
CA PHE A 288 13.46 -11.50 23.88
C PHE A 288 14.28 -11.80 25.14
N TRP A 289 13.88 -11.23 26.27
CA TRP A 289 14.57 -11.36 27.56
C TRP A 289 14.54 -12.79 28.09
N SER A 290 13.51 -13.57 27.73
CA SER A 290 13.42 -14.95 28.18
C SER A 290 14.59 -15.83 27.72
N GLY A 291 15.31 -15.51 26.64
CA GLY A 291 16.41 -16.37 26.17
C GLY A 291 17.47 -15.73 25.28
N ARG A 292 18.68 -15.54 25.81
CA ARG A 292 19.88 -15.22 25.03
C ARG A 292 20.54 -16.45 24.41
N SER A 293 21.09 -16.29 23.21
CA SER A 293 21.95 -17.28 22.57
C SER A 293 23.39 -17.05 22.97
N ARG A 294 24.12 -18.08 23.41
CA ARG A 294 25.58 -17.97 23.62
C ARG A 294 26.39 -18.13 22.33
N GLN A 295 25.81 -18.65 21.25
CA GLN A 295 26.51 -18.84 19.97
C GLN A 295 26.45 -17.58 19.08
N VAL A 296 27.56 -16.84 19.03
CA VAL A 296 27.74 -15.59 18.27
C VAL A 296 27.48 -15.76 16.77
N ARG A 297 28.02 -16.80 16.14
CA ARG A 297 27.83 -17.02 14.69
C ARG A 297 26.37 -17.21 14.29
N LEU A 298 25.60 -17.94 15.10
CA LEU A 298 24.17 -18.08 14.86
C LEU A 298 23.40 -16.78 15.10
N LEU A 299 23.86 -15.94 16.03
CA LEU A 299 23.28 -14.60 16.24
C LEU A 299 23.49 -13.72 15.01
N LEU A 300 24.69 -13.68 14.42
CA LEU A 300 24.96 -12.89 13.21
C LEU A 300 24.02 -13.26 12.06
N VAL A 301 23.86 -14.56 11.78
CA VAL A 301 22.93 -15.05 10.73
C VAL A 301 21.47 -14.66 11.04
N ARG A 302 21.08 -14.55 12.30
CA ARG A 302 19.71 -14.18 12.68
C ARG A 302 19.49 -12.67 12.72
N ALA A 303 20.54 -11.90 13.02
CA ALA A 303 20.53 -10.45 13.07
C ALA A 303 20.68 -9.80 11.69
N TRP A 304 21.30 -10.52 10.74
CA TRP A 304 21.55 -9.99 9.40
C TRP A 304 20.30 -9.42 8.70
N PRO A 305 19.11 -10.08 8.70
CA PRO A 305 17.93 -9.50 8.07
C PRO A 305 17.49 -8.17 8.68
N LEU A 306 17.62 -8.03 10.00
CA LEU A 306 17.33 -6.76 10.68
C LEU A 306 18.34 -5.69 10.27
N PHE A 307 19.62 -6.03 10.26
CA PHE A 307 20.67 -5.12 9.81
C PHE A 307 20.46 -4.70 8.34
N ALA A 308 20.13 -5.63 7.45
CA ALA A 308 19.84 -5.38 6.05
C ALA A 308 18.62 -4.46 5.88
N ALA A 309 17.53 -4.71 6.61
CA ALA A 309 16.35 -3.85 6.56
C ALA A 309 16.63 -2.43 7.07
N ILE A 310 17.40 -2.28 8.15
CA ILE A 310 17.85 -0.98 8.67
C ILE A 310 18.76 -0.28 7.66
N LEU A 311 19.72 -1.00 7.07
CA LEU A 311 20.61 -0.46 6.05
C LEU A 311 19.82 0.11 4.87
N VAL A 312 18.86 -0.64 4.34
CA VAL A 312 18.01 -0.17 3.24
C VAL A 312 17.14 1.03 3.68
N LEU A 313 16.61 1.01 4.90
CA LEU A 313 15.86 2.14 5.49
C LEU A 313 16.71 3.41 5.65
N VAL A 314 18.02 3.29 5.85
CA VAL A 314 18.91 4.46 6.00
C VAL A 314 19.44 4.93 4.64
N VAL A 315 19.73 4.00 3.72
CA VAL A 315 20.32 4.30 2.41
C VAL A 315 19.28 4.81 1.42
N LEU A 316 18.02 4.36 1.49
CA LEU A 316 16.98 4.90 0.61
C LEU A 316 16.65 6.36 1.00
N PRO A 317 16.42 7.24 0.01
CA PRO A 317 15.97 8.60 0.28
C PRO A 317 14.57 8.58 0.91
N PHE A 318 14.22 9.68 1.59
CA PHE A 318 12.85 9.88 2.02
C PHE A 318 11.94 10.19 0.83
N GLN A 319 12.42 10.98 -0.13
CA GLN A 319 11.67 11.36 -1.33
C GLN A 319 12.56 11.25 -2.57
N LEU A 320 11.96 10.78 -3.67
CA LEU A 320 12.53 10.72 -5.01
C LEU A 320 11.48 11.28 -5.98
N GLY A 321 11.66 12.53 -6.42
CA GLY A 321 10.66 13.25 -7.21
C GLY A 321 9.30 13.29 -6.51
N ALA A 322 8.24 12.84 -7.19
CA ALA A 322 6.88 12.74 -6.63
C ALA A 322 6.69 11.58 -5.63
N VAL A 323 7.65 10.65 -5.52
CA VAL A 323 7.56 9.50 -4.61
C VAL A 323 8.07 9.88 -3.24
N ILE A 324 7.18 10.01 -2.25
CA ILE A 324 7.54 10.37 -0.87
C ILE A 324 7.55 9.17 0.09
N ALA A 325 8.15 9.34 1.25
CA ALA A 325 8.23 8.33 2.30
C ALA A 325 8.79 6.96 1.83
N LEU A 326 9.75 6.96 0.91
CA LEU A 326 10.30 5.75 0.30
C LEU A 326 11.04 4.86 1.31
N ASN A 327 11.76 5.47 2.26
CA ASN A 327 12.53 4.74 3.25
C ASN A 327 11.72 4.36 4.50
N VAL A 328 10.98 5.31 5.08
CA VAL A 328 10.23 5.12 6.34
C VAL A 328 9.10 4.09 6.23
N ARG A 329 8.58 3.84 5.01
CA ARG A 329 7.62 2.75 4.76
C ARG A 329 8.19 1.36 5.07
N LEU A 330 9.51 1.20 5.20
CA LEU A 330 10.14 -0.08 5.58
C LEU A 330 10.00 -0.41 7.07
N ALA A 331 9.48 0.49 7.90
CA ALA A 331 9.28 0.28 9.33
C ALA A 331 8.57 -1.04 9.71
N PRO A 332 7.43 -1.44 9.11
CA PRO A 332 6.82 -2.76 9.37
C PRO A 332 7.76 -3.93 9.05
N ILE A 333 8.57 -3.84 8.00
CA ILE A 333 9.55 -4.88 7.66
C ILE A 333 10.63 -4.97 8.73
N VAL A 334 11.16 -3.82 9.19
CA VAL A 334 12.12 -3.78 10.31
C VAL A 334 11.52 -4.46 11.55
N GLY A 335 10.26 -4.17 11.88
CA GLY A 335 9.53 -4.81 12.99
C GLY A 335 9.45 -6.33 12.86
N ILE A 336 9.11 -6.86 11.67
CA ILE A 336 9.03 -8.31 11.44
C ILE A 336 10.44 -8.95 11.47
N MET A 337 11.47 -8.25 11.00
CA MET A 337 12.86 -8.73 11.01
C MET A 337 13.48 -8.82 12.42
N VAL A 338 12.80 -8.35 13.46
CA VAL A 338 13.17 -8.63 14.86
C VAL A 338 12.85 -10.08 15.24
N LEU A 339 11.81 -10.70 14.66
CA LEU A 339 11.31 -12.02 15.06
C LEU A 339 12.37 -13.16 14.98
N PRO A 340 13.29 -13.22 14.00
CA PRO A 340 14.39 -14.16 14.00
C PRO A 340 15.31 -14.13 15.24
N LEU A 341 15.37 -13.00 15.94
CA LEU A 341 16.15 -12.81 17.16
C LEU A 341 15.43 -13.36 18.39
N LEU A 342 14.09 -13.42 18.35
CA LEU A 342 13.26 -13.88 19.44
C LEU A 342 13.35 -15.40 19.65
N ARG A 343 13.15 -15.83 20.89
CA ARG A 343 13.16 -17.24 21.30
C ARG A 343 12.02 -17.52 22.26
N LEU A 344 11.05 -18.34 21.83
CA LEU A 344 10.01 -18.84 22.73
C LEU A 344 10.56 -19.97 23.59
N ARG A 345 10.67 -19.73 24.90
CA ARG A 345 10.98 -20.78 25.89
C ARG A 345 9.70 -21.45 26.40
N LYS A 346 9.87 -22.65 26.96
CA LYS A 346 8.83 -23.33 27.74
C LYS A 346 8.75 -22.73 29.16
N SER A 347 8.57 -21.43 29.28
CA SER A 347 8.30 -20.77 30.57
C SER A 347 6.93 -20.13 30.55
N TRP A 348 6.31 -19.97 31.72
CA TRP A 348 5.03 -19.28 31.83
C TRP A 348 5.16 -17.81 31.40
N TRP A 349 6.26 -17.14 31.75
CA TRP A 349 6.57 -15.77 31.28
C TRP A 349 6.59 -15.66 29.76
N ALA A 350 7.26 -16.58 29.04
CA ALA A 350 7.30 -16.54 27.59
C ALA A 350 5.91 -16.77 26.95
N ARG A 351 5.03 -17.54 27.61
CA ARG A 351 3.63 -17.69 27.18
C ARG A 351 2.84 -16.42 27.45
N ALA A 352 2.95 -15.83 28.63
CA ALA A 352 2.29 -14.57 28.98
C ALA A 352 2.69 -13.44 28.03
N SER A 353 3.99 -13.31 27.71
CA SER A 353 4.48 -12.32 26.75
C SER A 353 3.98 -12.58 25.32
N ALA A 354 3.90 -13.84 24.90
CA ALA A 354 3.31 -14.17 23.60
C ALA A 354 1.80 -13.84 23.56
N ILE A 355 1.05 -14.12 24.64
CA ILE A 355 -0.36 -13.76 24.78
C ILE A 355 -0.53 -12.25 24.74
N ALA A 356 0.29 -11.48 25.47
CA ALA A 356 0.29 -10.02 25.40
C ALA A 356 0.51 -9.53 23.96
N GLY A 357 1.45 -10.11 23.23
CA GLY A 357 1.63 -9.81 21.80
C GLY A 357 0.38 -10.07 20.95
N VAL A 358 -0.33 -11.17 21.19
CA VAL A 358 -1.61 -11.47 20.51
C VAL A 358 -2.71 -10.48 20.92
N VAL A 359 -2.84 -10.15 22.21
CA VAL A 359 -3.80 -9.16 22.70
C VAL A 359 -3.54 -7.80 22.06
N GLY A 360 -2.28 -7.38 21.99
CA GLY A 360 -1.88 -6.16 21.27
C GLY A 360 -2.27 -6.22 19.79
N THR A 361 -2.09 -7.36 19.12
CA THR A 361 -2.49 -7.56 17.72
C THR A 361 -4.00 -7.39 17.53
N VAL A 362 -4.81 -8.04 18.38
CA VAL A 362 -6.27 -7.98 18.31
C VAL A 362 -6.78 -6.58 18.64
N GLY A 363 -6.20 -5.95 19.65
CA GLY A 363 -6.51 -4.57 20.02
C GLY A 363 -6.22 -3.59 18.88
N GLN A 364 -5.10 -3.73 18.18
CA GLN A 364 -4.80 -2.92 16.99
C GLN A 364 -5.85 -3.11 15.87
N ALA A 365 -6.29 -4.34 15.63
CA ALA A 365 -7.37 -4.61 14.67
C ALA A 365 -8.69 -3.98 15.10
N TRP A 366 -9.00 -4.00 16.40
CA TRP A 366 -10.18 -3.32 16.95
C TRP A 366 -10.11 -1.80 16.75
N VAL A 367 -8.97 -1.16 17.04
CA VAL A 367 -8.79 0.29 16.79
C VAL A 367 -8.98 0.60 15.30
N ALA A 368 -8.42 -0.23 14.41
CA ALA A 368 -8.61 -0.07 12.96
C ALA A 368 -10.07 -0.22 12.54
N HIS A 369 -10.83 -1.13 13.17
CA HIS A 369 -12.27 -1.28 12.94
C HIS A 369 -13.02 -0.01 13.31
N CYS A 370 -12.87 0.47 14.54
CA CYS A 370 -13.52 1.70 15.00
C CYS A 370 -13.16 2.89 14.11
N ALA A 371 -11.87 3.07 13.79
CA ALA A 371 -11.43 4.16 12.93
C ALA A 371 -12.01 4.06 11.51
N THR A 372 -12.15 2.85 10.98
CA THR A 372 -12.73 2.61 9.66
C THR A 372 -14.24 2.88 9.62
N VAL A 373 -14.97 2.50 10.68
CA VAL A 373 -16.41 2.77 10.82
C VAL A 373 -16.66 4.27 10.97
N ASP A 374 -15.94 4.94 11.87
CA ASP A 374 -16.06 6.39 12.07
C ASP A 374 -15.77 7.15 10.78
N ALA A 375 -14.76 6.68 10.05
CA ALA A 375 -14.43 7.22 8.75
C ALA A 375 -15.59 7.00 7.76
N GLN A 376 -16.08 5.77 7.56
CA GLN A 376 -17.19 5.52 6.64
C GLN A 376 -18.43 6.37 6.94
N ALA A 377 -18.76 6.57 8.22
CA ALA A 377 -19.86 7.44 8.63
C ALA A 377 -19.66 8.89 8.15
N SER A 378 -18.42 9.38 8.11
CA SER A 378 -18.10 10.73 7.63
C SER A 378 -18.23 10.92 6.10
N LEU A 379 -18.40 9.85 5.32
CA LEU A 379 -18.65 9.96 3.87
C LEU A 379 -20.10 10.34 3.54
N GLY A 380 -21.03 10.20 4.49
CA GLY A 380 -22.46 10.42 4.24
C GLY A 380 -23.00 9.50 3.13
N ASP A 381 -23.97 10.00 2.37
CA ASP A 381 -24.58 9.28 1.24
C ASP A 381 -23.79 9.49 -0.06
N PHE A 382 -22.51 9.10 -0.06
CA PHE A 382 -21.64 9.27 -1.24
C PHE A 382 -22.09 8.42 -2.44
N GLN A 383 -22.87 7.36 -2.23
CA GLN A 383 -23.39 6.53 -3.32
C GLN A 383 -24.36 7.32 -4.19
N ARG A 384 -25.14 8.24 -3.60
CA ARG A 384 -25.99 9.16 -4.36
C ARG A 384 -25.19 10.06 -5.30
N ILE A 385 -23.98 10.48 -4.89
CA ILE A 385 -23.06 11.24 -5.75
C ILE A 385 -22.62 10.37 -6.94
N ILE A 386 -22.12 9.16 -6.68
CA ILE A 386 -21.65 8.25 -7.74
C ILE A 386 -22.78 7.91 -8.73
N ALA A 387 -24.00 7.68 -8.22
CA ALA A 387 -25.16 7.34 -9.04
C ALA A 387 -25.55 8.46 -10.01
N ALA A 388 -25.36 9.72 -9.63
CA ALA A 388 -25.70 10.88 -10.45
C ALA A 388 -24.65 11.20 -11.51
N VAL A 389 -23.37 10.89 -11.27
CA VAL A 389 -22.30 11.20 -12.23
C VAL A 389 -22.44 10.33 -13.48
N PRO A 390 -22.52 10.93 -14.69
CA PRO A 390 -22.54 10.18 -15.94
C PRO A 390 -21.28 9.33 -16.13
N PRO A 391 -21.38 8.11 -16.68
CA PRO A 391 -20.21 7.30 -17.04
C PRO A 391 -19.22 8.06 -17.94
N GLY A 392 -17.92 7.87 -17.69
CA GLY A 392 -16.86 8.48 -18.48
C GLY A 392 -16.63 9.98 -18.26
N SER A 393 -17.27 10.59 -17.26
CA SER A 393 -17.14 12.03 -16.96
C SER A 393 -15.71 12.43 -16.57
N ARG A 394 -15.33 13.67 -16.88
CA ARG A 394 -14.13 14.32 -16.37
C ARG A 394 -14.47 15.07 -15.09
N ILE A 395 -13.87 14.66 -13.97
CA ILE A 395 -14.25 15.10 -12.62
C ILE A 395 -13.12 15.93 -12.00
N PHE A 396 -13.46 17.14 -11.56
CA PHE A 396 -12.60 17.95 -10.70
C PHE A 396 -13.00 17.81 -9.24
N TYR A 397 -12.04 17.73 -8.30
CA TYR A 397 -12.34 17.53 -6.88
C TYR A 397 -11.83 18.69 -6.02
N LEU A 398 -12.74 19.29 -5.25
CA LEU A 398 -12.46 20.40 -4.34
C LEU A 398 -12.69 19.96 -2.88
N PRO A 399 -11.65 19.51 -2.17
CA PRO A 399 -11.76 19.12 -0.76
C PRO A 399 -11.74 20.35 0.19
N LEU A 400 -12.74 21.24 0.08
CA LEU A 400 -12.78 22.52 0.83
C LEU A 400 -12.89 22.32 2.34
N GLU A 401 -13.68 21.34 2.79
CA GLU A 401 -13.70 20.91 4.19
C GLU A 401 -12.70 19.77 4.42
N THR A 402 -11.56 20.10 5.03
CA THR A 402 -10.66 19.12 5.62
C THR A 402 -10.78 19.22 7.14
N ARG A 403 -11.52 18.31 7.78
CA ARG A 403 -11.34 18.14 9.24
C ARG A 403 -9.88 17.78 9.48
N ALA A 404 -9.22 18.51 10.37
CA ALA A 404 -7.82 18.33 10.72
C ALA A 404 -7.61 17.01 11.48
N SER A 405 -7.77 15.86 10.82
CA SER A 405 -7.16 14.61 11.25
C SER A 405 -5.70 14.64 10.81
N GLY A 406 -4.76 14.15 11.63
CA GLY A 406 -3.32 14.05 11.29
C GLY A 406 -3.00 13.14 10.09
N PHE A 407 -4.04 12.66 9.41
CA PHE A 407 -4.06 11.85 8.22
C PHE A 407 -5.21 12.33 7.32
N PHE A 408 -5.05 12.31 6.00
CA PHE A 408 -6.07 12.79 5.06
C PHE A 408 -6.76 11.60 4.36
N PRO A 409 -7.83 11.02 4.96
CA PRO A 409 -8.60 9.95 4.31
C PRO A 409 -9.37 10.52 3.11
N TRP A 410 -9.37 9.75 2.02
CA TRP A 410 -10.07 10.07 0.76
C TRP A 410 -9.78 11.46 0.19
N VAL A 411 -8.53 11.92 0.27
CA VAL A 411 -8.06 13.10 -0.51
C VAL A 411 -8.36 12.95 -2.00
N ARG A 412 -8.54 11.71 -2.47
CA ARG A 412 -8.75 11.38 -3.87
C ARG A 412 -10.11 10.73 -4.11
N MET A 413 -11.16 11.26 -3.46
CA MET A 413 -12.49 10.63 -3.53
C MET A 413 -13.10 10.66 -4.93
N ALA A 414 -12.73 11.61 -5.80
CA ALA A 414 -13.12 11.56 -7.21
C ALA A 414 -12.65 10.28 -7.94
N ALA A 415 -11.55 9.66 -7.49
CA ALA A 415 -11.13 8.39 -8.04
C ALA A 415 -12.10 7.24 -7.69
N ALA A 416 -12.87 7.33 -6.60
CA ALA A 416 -13.92 6.35 -6.32
C ALA A 416 -15.01 6.36 -7.38
N ILE A 417 -15.40 7.55 -7.87
CA ILE A 417 -16.33 7.67 -9.00
C ILE A 417 -15.71 7.04 -10.25
N ARG A 418 -14.44 7.35 -10.54
CA ARG A 418 -13.73 6.75 -11.69
C ARG A 418 -13.64 5.24 -11.61
N ALA A 419 -13.47 4.68 -10.41
CA ALA A 419 -13.43 3.23 -10.19
C ALA A 419 -14.76 2.54 -10.51
N GLU A 420 -15.88 3.26 -10.49
CA GLU A 420 -17.22 2.71 -10.73
C GLU A 420 -17.84 3.15 -12.07
N LYS A 421 -17.38 4.27 -12.62
CA LYS A 421 -17.98 4.93 -13.80
C LYS A 421 -16.99 5.21 -14.93
N GLY A 422 -15.69 4.92 -14.76
CA GLY A 422 -14.65 5.32 -15.71
C GLY A 422 -14.40 6.84 -15.74
N GLY A 423 -13.77 7.33 -16.80
CA GLY A 423 -13.48 8.76 -16.97
C GLY A 423 -12.11 9.21 -16.42
N ILE A 424 -11.95 10.51 -16.20
CA ILE A 424 -10.71 11.15 -15.72
C ILE A 424 -11.00 11.93 -14.45
N SER A 425 -10.08 11.89 -13.48
CA SER A 425 -10.09 12.75 -12.31
C SER A 425 -8.93 13.75 -12.37
N GLN A 426 -9.13 14.93 -11.76
CA GLN A 426 -8.15 16.00 -11.71
C GLN A 426 -6.77 15.56 -11.20
N PHE A 427 -6.72 14.96 -10.02
CA PHE A 427 -5.54 14.21 -9.62
C PHE A 427 -5.72 12.77 -10.10
N SER A 428 -4.65 12.19 -10.64
CA SER A 428 -4.61 10.75 -10.81
C SER A 428 -3.20 10.17 -10.80
N PHE A 429 -3.09 8.93 -10.32
CA PHE A 429 -1.95 8.07 -10.60
C PHE A 429 -1.58 7.98 -12.09
N THR A 430 -2.55 8.14 -13.00
CA THR A 430 -2.27 8.10 -14.44
C THR A 430 -1.48 9.29 -14.98
N GLN A 431 -1.25 10.31 -14.15
CA GLN A 431 -0.41 11.47 -14.45
C GLN A 431 1.02 11.31 -13.90
N LEU A 432 1.26 10.28 -13.11
CA LEU A 432 2.55 10.04 -12.48
C LEU A 432 3.40 9.11 -13.38
N PRO A 433 4.62 9.49 -13.78
CA PRO A 433 5.44 8.71 -14.72
C PRO A 433 5.71 7.27 -14.27
N HIS A 434 5.72 7.02 -12.97
CA HIS A 434 6.00 5.72 -12.37
C HIS A 434 4.75 4.83 -12.20
N TRP A 435 3.63 5.14 -12.86
CA TRP A 435 2.42 4.30 -12.87
C TRP A 435 2.18 3.63 -14.23
N PRO A 436 1.56 2.45 -14.26
CA PRO A 436 1.51 1.64 -15.48
C PRO A 436 0.40 2.05 -16.44
N LEU A 437 -0.52 2.90 -16.00
CA LEU A 437 -1.56 3.48 -16.84
C LEU A 437 -1.22 4.96 -17.00
N GLN A 438 -1.16 5.45 -18.22
CA GLN A 438 -0.76 6.83 -18.54
C GLN A 438 -1.88 7.53 -19.33
N ASN A 439 -2.05 8.83 -19.14
CA ASN A 439 -3.04 9.61 -19.88
C ASN A 439 -2.70 9.71 -21.37
N ARG A 440 -3.70 9.48 -22.22
CA ARG A 440 -3.69 9.93 -23.62
C ARG A 440 -4.21 11.35 -23.76
N VAL A 441 -5.26 11.64 -22.98
CA VAL A 441 -5.83 12.97 -22.85
C VAL A 441 -5.38 13.51 -21.51
N ALA A 442 -4.40 14.42 -21.52
CA ALA A 442 -3.91 15.03 -20.30
C ALA A 442 -4.90 16.09 -19.80
N PRO A 443 -5.23 16.10 -18.50
CA PRO A 443 -5.89 17.25 -17.91
C PRO A 443 -5.01 18.50 -18.04
N PRO A 444 -5.62 19.70 -18.02
CA PRO A 444 -4.90 20.95 -18.34
C PRO A 444 -3.75 21.27 -17.40
N LYS A 445 -3.84 20.80 -16.15
CA LYS A 445 -2.83 21.00 -15.12
C LYS A 445 -2.21 19.67 -14.72
N ALA A 446 -0.87 19.64 -14.65
CA ALA A 446 -0.14 18.55 -14.03
C ALA A 446 -0.43 18.52 -12.52
N PRO A 447 -0.48 17.34 -11.88
CA PRO A 447 -0.75 17.25 -10.46
C PRO A 447 0.38 17.94 -9.68
N PRO A 448 0.08 18.58 -8.53
CA PRO A 448 1.11 19.25 -7.74
C PRO A 448 2.21 18.27 -7.31
N ALA A 449 3.46 18.71 -7.37
CA ALA A 449 4.65 17.88 -7.15
C ALA A 449 4.77 17.30 -5.72
N SER A 450 3.99 17.81 -4.75
CA SER A 450 3.99 17.30 -3.38
C SER A 450 2.58 17.04 -2.84
N LEU A 451 2.43 15.98 -2.06
CA LEU A 451 1.21 15.67 -1.29
C LEU A 451 0.86 16.75 -0.25
N ALA A 452 1.82 17.59 0.16
CA ALA A 452 1.57 18.74 1.02
C ALA A 452 0.97 19.93 0.25
N ALA A 453 1.30 20.05 -1.05
CA ALA A 453 0.63 20.93 -2.00
C ALA A 453 -0.72 20.37 -2.49
N ALA A 454 -1.18 19.24 -1.92
CA ALA A 454 -2.54 18.73 -2.13
C ALA A 454 -3.61 19.49 -1.33
N ASP A 455 -3.28 20.63 -0.71
CA ASP A 455 -4.27 21.62 -0.29
C ASP A 455 -4.87 22.31 -1.54
N MET A 456 -5.51 21.51 -2.38
CA MET A 456 -6.06 21.88 -3.70
C MET A 456 -7.32 22.75 -3.57
N LYS A 457 -7.62 23.24 -2.36
CA LYS A 457 -8.84 23.97 -2.03
C LYS A 457 -9.09 25.13 -3.00
N CYS A 458 -8.02 25.76 -3.48
CA CYS A 458 -8.08 26.93 -4.36
C CYS A 458 -7.41 26.71 -5.72
N TRP A 459 -7.25 25.45 -6.16
CA TRP A 459 -6.46 25.12 -7.36
C TRP A 459 -7.27 25.10 -8.66
N PHE A 460 -8.61 25.24 -8.58
CA PHE A 460 -9.48 25.34 -9.75
C PHE A 460 -9.31 26.71 -10.41
N ASP A 461 -8.99 26.72 -11.70
CA ASP A 461 -9.06 27.90 -12.55
C ASP A 461 -10.23 27.65 -13.50
N ALA A 462 -11.31 28.42 -13.39
CA ALA A 462 -12.46 28.10 -14.21
C ALA A 462 -12.17 28.29 -15.71
N ALA A 463 -11.38 29.28 -16.13
CA ALA A 463 -11.10 29.49 -17.55
C ALA A 463 -10.45 28.25 -18.19
N THR A 464 -9.52 27.63 -17.47
CA THR A 464 -8.74 26.48 -17.95
C THR A 464 -9.41 25.14 -17.59
N ASP A 465 -9.73 24.94 -16.31
CA ASP A 465 -10.29 23.69 -15.79
C ASP A 465 -11.78 23.58 -16.08
N GLY A 466 -12.54 24.66 -15.93
CA GLY A 466 -13.98 24.67 -16.16
C GLY A 466 -14.36 24.32 -17.59
N ALA A 467 -13.49 24.59 -18.58
CA ALA A 467 -13.67 24.16 -19.96
C ALA A 467 -13.42 22.65 -20.16
N PHE A 468 -12.54 22.06 -19.35
CA PHE A 468 -12.16 20.65 -19.44
C PHE A 468 -13.03 19.72 -18.59
N TYR A 469 -13.45 20.07 -17.38
CA TYR A 469 -14.16 19.15 -16.50
C TYR A 469 -15.68 19.24 -16.65
N ASP A 470 -16.33 18.09 -16.76
CA ASP A 470 -17.78 17.98 -16.93
C ASP A 470 -18.51 18.15 -15.58
N VAL A 471 -17.82 17.78 -14.49
CA VAL A 471 -18.37 17.70 -13.14
C VAL A 471 -17.37 18.25 -12.12
N LEU A 472 -17.85 19.06 -11.17
CA LEU A 472 -17.11 19.45 -9.97
C LEU A 472 -17.70 18.73 -8.76
N LEU A 473 -16.85 17.96 -8.07
CA LEU A 473 -17.17 17.35 -6.79
C LEU A 473 -16.60 18.24 -5.68
N VAL A 474 -17.47 18.80 -4.85
CA VAL A 474 -17.08 19.67 -3.73
C VAL A 474 -17.34 18.94 -2.42
N ARG A 475 -16.36 18.95 -1.51
CA ARG A 475 -16.54 18.51 -0.12
C ARG A 475 -16.61 19.72 0.81
N GLY A 476 -17.66 19.77 1.62
CA GLY A 476 -18.01 20.90 2.48
C GLY A 476 -19.14 21.73 1.87
N ALA A 477 -19.92 22.39 2.72
CA ALA A 477 -21.07 23.21 2.33
C ALA A 477 -20.63 24.56 1.76
N TYR A 478 -19.96 24.54 0.61
CA TYR A 478 -19.38 25.71 -0.04
C TYR A 478 -19.87 25.84 -1.48
N ASP A 479 -20.07 27.09 -1.92
CA ASP A 479 -20.26 27.45 -3.32
C ASP A 479 -18.89 27.67 -3.96
N PRO A 480 -18.44 26.79 -4.89
CA PRO A 480 -17.14 26.89 -5.54
C PRO A 480 -17.08 28.02 -6.58
N PHE A 481 -18.08 28.90 -6.69
CA PHE A 481 -18.07 30.06 -7.58
C PHE A 481 -18.30 31.38 -6.85
N ARG A 482 -18.56 31.34 -5.53
CA ARG A 482 -18.68 32.51 -4.67
C ARG A 482 -17.37 32.67 -3.88
N GLY A 483 -16.56 33.63 -4.27
CA GLY A 483 -15.36 34.01 -3.51
C GLY A 483 -15.69 34.76 -2.22
N THR A 484 -14.68 35.04 -1.39
CA THR A 484 -14.87 35.72 -0.09
C THR A 484 -15.37 37.16 -0.18
N SER A 485 -15.31 37.79 -1.37
CA SER A 485 -15.94 39.08 -1.65
C SER A 485 -17.28 38.88 -2.35
N ASP A 486 -18.38 39.22 -1.68
CA ASP A 486 -19.76 38.98 -2.13
C ASP A 486 -20.18 39.66 -3.45
N THR A 487 -19.32 40.49 -4.05
CA THR A 487 -19.67 41.33 -5.21
C THR A 487 -19.27 40.76 -6.57
N VAL A 488 -18.47 39.69 -6.64
CA VAL A 488 -18.01 39.12 -7.92
C VAL A 488 -18.35 37.63 -8.01
N ARG A 489 -19.39 37.31 -8.79
CA ARG A 489 -19.71 35.93 -9.17
C ARG A 489 -18.72 35.49 -10.25
N HIS A 490 -18.19 34.26 -10.15
CA HIS A 490 -17.29 33.75 -11.19
C HIS A 490 -18.01 33.72 -12.56
N PRO A 491 -17.36 34.11 -13.68
CA PRO A 491 -17.92 34.03 -15.04
C PRO A 491 -18.46 32.64 -15.47
N MET A 492 -18.15 31.59 -14.71
CA MET A 492 -18.58 30.22 -14.97
C MET A 492 -19.66 29.72 -14.01
N ALA A 493 -20.11 30.56 -13.07
CA ALA A 493 -21.23 30.24 -12.19
C ALA A 493 -22.50 29.89 -12.99
N ASP A 494 -22.66 30.46 -14.19
CA ASP A 494 -23.79 30.17 -15.07
C ASP A 494 -23.57 28.94 -15.96
N GLN A 495 -22.38 28.35 -15.95
CA GLN A 495 -22.05 27.15 -16.72
C GLN A 495 -22.19 25.86 -15.92
N PHE A 496 -22.23 25.93 -14.59
CA PHE A 496 -22.42 24.77 -13.73
C PHE A 496 -23.68 24.94 -12.89
N GLU A 497 -24.34 23.83 -12.60
CA GLU A 497 -25.50 23.80 -11.72
C GLU A 497 -25.35 22.73 -10.65
N LEU A 498 -25.81 23.03 -9.44
CA LEU A 498 -25.82 22.07 -8.33
C LEU A 498 -26.90 21.01 -8.60
N THR A 499 -26.47 19.77 -8.87
CA THR A 499 -27.37 18.67 -9.25
C THR A 499 -27.63 17.69 -8.11
N VAL A 500 -26.69 17.55 -7.16
CA VAL A 500 -26.84 16.65 -6.01
C VAL A 500 -26.31 17.28 -4.74
N VAL A 501 -27.13 17.17 -3.69
CA VAL A 501 -26.77 17.51 -2.31
C VAL A 501 -26.77 16.22 -1.48
N ALA A 502 -25.58 15.78 -1.08
CA ALA A 502 -25.38 14.60 -0.23
C ALA A 502 -24.25 14.88 0.79
N PRO A 503 -24.52 15.68 1.84
CA PRO A 503 -23.50 16.13 2.78
C PRO A 503 -22.63 14.98 3.30
N PRO A 504 -21.29 15.16 3.37
CA PRO A 504 -20.57 16.42 3.16
C PRO A 504 -20.22 16.72 1.69
N PHE A 505 -20.78 16.01 0.70
CA PHE A 505 -20.47 16.19 -0.71
C PHE A 505 -21.57 16.90 -1.50
N TYR A 506 -21.16 17.70 -2.46
CA TYR A 506 -22.01 18.51 -3.33
C TYR A 506 -21.51 18.35 -4.77
N LEU A 507 -22.43 18.03 -5.67
CA LEU A 507 -22.11 17.77 -7.08
C LEU A 507 -22.60 18.91 -7.95
N TRP A 508 -21.69 19.47 -8.73
CA TRP A 508 -21.99 20.50 -9.71
C TRP A 508 -21.72 19.94 -11.10
N GLU A 509 -22.72 19.95 -11.97
CA GLU A 509 -22.58 19.48 -13.35
C GLU A 509 -22.60 20.65 -14.30
N ARG A 510 -21.86 20.53 -15.41
CA ARG A 510 -21.93 21.53 -16.47
C ARG A 510 -23.33 21.55 -17.07
N ARG A 511 -23.95 22.73 -17.16
CA ARG A 511 -25.25 22.93 -17.81
C ARG A 511 -25.19 22.37 -19.22
N ARG A 512 -26.19 21.56 -19.55
CA ARG A 512 -26.38 21.06 -20.91
C ARG A 512 -26.84 22.22 -21.82
N PRO A 513 -26.54 22.16 -23.14
CA PRO A 513 -27.01 23.16 -24.08
C PRO A 513 -28.55 23.29 -24.03
N PRO A 514 -29.09 24.48 -24.35
CA PRO A 514 -30.52 24.75 -24.29
C PRO A 514 -31.31 23.76 -25.17
N GLY A 515 -32.23 23.01 -24.54
CA GLY A 515 -33.03 21.95 -25.20
C GLY A 515 -33.06 20.62 -24.44
N ALA A 516 -32.14 20.39 -23.49
CA ALA A 516 -32.23 19.28 -22.55
C ALA A 516 -33.28 19.59 -21.46
N LEU A 517 -34.05 18.56 -21.02
CA LEU A 517 -35.01 18.70 -19.92
C LEU A 517 -34.31 19.31 -18.69
N PRO A 518 -34.88 20.37 -18.08
CA PRO A 518 -34.28 21.01 -16.93
C PRO A 518 -34.16 20.02 -15.77
N LEU A 519 -32.99 19.96 -15.14
CA LEU A 519 -32.85 19.25 -13.89
C LEU A 519 -33.71 19.96 -12.84
N ARG A 520 -34.49 19.18 -12.08
CA ARG A 520 -35.41 19.69 -11.07
C ARG A 520 -34.63 20.57 -10.09
N ALA A 521 -34.99 21.85 -9.98
CA ALA A 521 -34.31 22.79 -9.09
C ALA A 521 -34.32 22.24 -7.65
N LEU A 522 -33.14 21.93 -7.12
CA LEU A 522 -32.99 21.54 -5.73
C LEU A 522 -33.18 22.78 -4.85
N PRO A 523 -33.72 22.62 -3.63
CA PRO A 523 -33.66 23.69 -2.63
C PRO A 523 -32.20 24.10 -2.48
N GLN A 524 -31.90 25.39 -2.65
CA GLN A 524 -30.55 25.94 -2.50
C GLN A 524 -30.12 25.73 -1.04
N PRO A 525 -29.16 24.83 -0.74
CA PRO A 525 -28.66 24.72 0.62
C PRO A 525 -27.96 26.02 0.99
N ASN A 526 -27.90 26.34 2.30
CA ASN A 526 -27.12 27.47 2.79
C ASN A 526 -25.62 27.15 2.60
N LEU A 527 -25.09 27.49 1.41
CA LEU A 527 -23.69 27.32 1.06
C LEU A 527 -22.89 28.56 1.46
N LEU A 528 -21.75 28.33 2.09
CA LEU A 528 -20.79 29.38 2.42
C LEU A 528 -19.97 29.75 1.17
N PRO A 529 -19.45 30.99 1.08
CA PRO A 529 -18.42 31.32 0.11
C PRO A 529 -17.21 30.39 0.26
N ALA A 530 -16.63 29.95 -0.85
CA ALA A 530 -15.39 29.17 -0.81
C ALA A 530 -14.31 29.98 -0.07
N PRO A 531 -13.47 29.34 0.78
CA PRO A 531 -12.45 30.04 1.57
C PRO A 531 -11.28 30.61 0.73
N CYS A 532 -11.40 30.63 -0.60
CA CYS A 532 -10.37 31.03 -1.54
C CYS A 532 -10.43 32.54 -1.82
N ARG A 533 -9.31 33.24 -1.56
CA ARG A 533 -9.13 34.66 -1.86
C ARG A 533 -8.83 34.83 -3.35
N ALA A 534 -9.89 34.90 -4.17
CA ALA A 534 -9.85 35.06 -5.62
C ALA A 534 -9.22 33.88 -6.40
N TRP A 535 -9.89 33.52 -7.50
CA TRP A 535 -9.51 32.42 -8.37
C TRP A 535 -8.32 32.84 -9.23
N GLY A 536 -7.23 32.05 -9.23
CA GLY A 536 -6.08 32.27 -10.12
C GLY A 536 -4.90 33.04 -9.53
N THR A 537 -4.92 33.44 -8.26
CA THR A 537 -3.69 33.89 -7.59
C THR A 537 -2.98 32.69 -6.97
N THR A 538 -1.91 32.25 -7.61
CA THR A 538 -0.91 31.40 -6.96
C THR A 538 -0.27 32.20 -5.82
N GLU A 539 -0.49 31.80 -4.57
CA GLU A 539 0.46 32.13 -3.50
C GLU A 539 1.74 31.29 -3.65
#